data_AF-A0A822E2R7-F1
#
_entry.id   AF-A0A822E2R7-F1
#
_cell.length_a   1.000
_cell.length_b   1.000
_cell.length_c   1.000
_cell.angle_alpha   90.00
_cell.angle_beta   90.00
_cell.angle_gamma   90.00
#
_symmetry.space_group_name_H-M   'P 1'
#
loop_
_entity.id
_entity.type
_entity.pdbx_description
1 polymer ?
#
loop_
_entity_poly.entity_id
_entity_poly.type
_entity_poly.pdbx_seq_one_letter_code
_entity_poly.pdbx_strand_id
1 'polypeptide(L)'
;QNDYKHTLTVTDLRFIHHNKTLETTIECVGSLYNQSCLYHNLYYVDSRFMILTVKGKQLPSYSVRANAFVTSPTTPNKRVFDTYFDLEKFVRTTIDPRIIPSVTLYFGQPWHDNIGHALFDGLYSAYVALIRFPPRHLHPFRILAGVSDCKVCWSEDVYSRFGGLGLIKINVLTNMSKGNWFMFEELVMGSGTFCQRCTQPNLQLPGGVELDASRLFRGRMYQQHGLVHPIVRRKSSSEGRTSRDVLQAYIIDNKRFTSNDRKEINDAIN
;
A
#
# COMPACT_ATOMS: atom_id res chain seq x y z
N GLN A 1 -19.43 27.22 7.75
CA GLN A 1 -18.26 28.06 7.45
C GLN A 1 -17.09 27.47 8.23
N ASN A 2 -16.26 26.66 7.58
CA ASN A 2 -14.91 26.28 8.02
C ASN A 2 -14.27 25.56 6.83
N ASP A 3 -13.55 26.36 6.05
CA ASP A 3 -12.83 25.97 4.85
C ASP A 3 -11.57 25.21 5.28
N TYR A 4 -11.64 23.87 5.33
CA TYR A 4 -10.46 23.02 5.53
C TYR A 4 -9.64 22.99 4.24
N LYS A 5 -8.91 24.08 3.98
CA LYS A 5 -7.74 24.05 3.09
C LYS A 5 -6.66 23.22 3.78
N HIS A 6 -6.65 21.91 3.54
CA HIS A 6 -5.48 21.08 3.78
C HIS A 6 -4.41 21.45 2.77
N THR A 7 -3.71 22.55 3.07
CA THR A 7 -2.49 22.95 2.36
C THR A 7 -1.44 21.90 2.66
N LEU A 8 -1.03 21.17 1.63
CA LEU A 8 0.17 20.35 1.63
C LEU A 8 1.36 21.21 2.06
N THR A 9 1.77 21.14 3.33
CA THR A 9 3.12 21.56 3.73
C THR A 9 4.07 20.45 3.29
N VAL A 10 4.39 20.42 1.99
CA VAL A 10 5.59 19.75 1.51
C VAL A 10 6.74 20.56 2.07
N THR A 11 7.30 20.13 3.20
CA THR A 11 8.52 20.73 3.72
C THR A 11 9.60 20.55 2.66
N ASP A 12 10.17 21.68 2.23
CA ASP A 12 11.25 21.78 1.25
C ASP A 12 12.55 21.27 1.90
N LEU A 13 12.61 19.95 2.16
CA LEU A 13 13.77 19.30 2.72
C LEU A 13 14.80 19.14 1.60
N ARG A 14 15.67 20.14 1.48
CA ARG A 14 16.89 20.04 0.66
C ARG A 14 17.67 18.79 1.07
N PHE A 15 18.18 18.07 0.08
CA PHE A 15 18.96 16.85 0.21
C PHE A 15 20.13 17.03 1.19
N ILE A 16 19.99 16.61 2.45
CA ILE A 16 21.11 16.49 3.40
C ILE A 16 21.15 15.05 3.91
N HIS A 17 21.56 14.11 3.06
CA HIS A 17 22.04 12.79 3.48
C HIS A 17 23.03 12.24 2.44
N HIS A 18 24.30 12.15 2.84
CA HIS A 18 25.43 11.88 1.94
C HIS A 18 25.69 10.40 1.60
N ASN A 19 24.87 9.44 2.05
CA ASN A 19 25.16 7.99 1.87
C ASN A 19 23.98 7.11 1.42
N LYS A 20 22.87 7.68 0.94
CA LYS A 20 21.75 6.88 0.39
C LYS A 20 21.87 6.80 -1.14
N THR A 21 21.74 5.60 -1.70
CA THR A 21 21.70 5.39 -3.16
C THR A 21 20.49 6.12 -3.75
N LEU A 22 20.61 6.67 -4.96
CA LEU A 22 19.50 7.32 -5.68
C LEU A 22 18.76 6.36 -6.62
N GLU A 23 19.33 5.17 -6.83
CA GLU A 23 18.71 4.07 -7.55
C GLU A 23 17.48 3.54 -6.79
N THR A 24 16.43 3.20 -7.54
CA THR A 24 15.25 2.54 -7.01
C THR A 24 15.56 1.08 -6.68
N THR A 25 15.28 0.66 -5.45
CA THR A 25 15.33 -0.76 -5.06
C THR A 25 13.94 -1.27 -4.76
N ILE A 26 13.73 -2.58 -4.95
CA ILE A 26 12.41 -3.21 -4.86
C ILE A 26 12.56 -4.51 -4.08
N GLU A 27 11.72 -4.68 -3.06
CA GLU A 27 11.53 -5.93 -2.32
C GLU A 27 10.07 -6.35 -2.46
N CYS A 28 9.81 -7.59 -2.90
CA CYS A 28 8.45 -8.08 -3.10
C CYS A 28 8.19 -9.37 -2.31
N VAL A 29 7.00 -9.46 -1.72
CA VAL A 29 6.55 -10.58 -0.89
C VAL A 29 5.18 -11.07 -1.40
N GLY A 30 5.01 -12.40 -1.44
CA GLY A 30 3.78 -13.06 -1.88
C GLY A 30 3.79 -13.52 -3.33
N SER A 31 2.75 -14.26 -3.73
CA SER A 31 2.56 -14.74 -5.10
C SER A 31 2.27 -13.57 -6.05
N LEU A 32 2.49 -13.73 -7.37
CA LEU A 32 2.18 -12.68 -8.36
C LEU A 32 0.72 -12.22 -8.33
N TYR A 33 -0.21 -13.08 -7.90
CA TYR A 33 -1.61 -12.72 -7.77
C TYR A 33 -1.85 -11.74 -6.62
N ASN A 34 -1.13 -11.92 -5.51
CA ASN A 34 -1.31 -11.18 -4.27
C ASN A 34 0.03 -10.59 -3.78
N GLN A 35 0.81 -10.05 -4.74
CA GLN A 35 2.15 -9.54 -4.46
C GLN A 35 2.05 -8.15 -3.83
N SER A 36 2.82 -7.95 -2.77
CA SER A 36 3.10 -6.65 -2.19
C SER A 36 4.55 -6.31 -2.44
N CYS A 37 4.86 -5.08 -2.82
CA CYS A 37 6.22 -4.62 -3.02
C CYS A 37 6.50 -3.33 -2.24
N LEU A 38 7.66 -3.31 -1.60
CA LEU A 38 8.28 -2.15 -1.01
C LEU A 38 9.28 -1.58 -2.02
N TYR A 39 9.17 -0.29 -2.27
CA TYR A 39 10.07 0.46 -3.13
C TYR A 39 10.83 1.48 -2.28
N HIS A 40 12.15 1.53 -2.47
CA HIS A 40 12.96 2.67 -2.00
C HIS A 40 13.30 3.56 -3.18
N ASN A 41 13.25 4.88 -2.98
CA ASN A 41 13.52 5.87 -4.03
C ASN A 41 12.67 5.63 -5.29
N LEU A 42 11.36 5.42 -5.11
CA LEU A 42 10.45 5.38 -6.25
C LEU A 42 10.11 6.80 -6.68
N TYR A 43 10.21 7.09 -7.97
CA TYR A 43 9.95 8.42 -8.49
C TYR A 43 8.53 8.53 -9.03
N TYR A 44 7.98 9.74 -9.03
CA TYR A 44 6.68 10.05 -9.62
C TYR A 44 6.75 11.34 -10.42
N VAL A 45 6.41 11.26 -11.71
CA VAL A 45 6.48 12.37 -12.67
C VAL A 45 5.43 12.16 -13.74
N ASP A 46 4.80 13.25 -14.20
CA ASP A 46 3.81 13.23 -15.28
C ASP A 46 2.76 12.12 -15.13
N SER A 47 2.22 11.98 -13.92
CA SER A 47 1.20 11.00 -13.53
C SER A 47 1.65 9.53 -13.51
N ARG A 48 2.96 9.26 -13.53
CA ARG A 48 3.52 7.90 -13.62
C ARG A 48 4.56 7.64 -12.54
N PHE A 49 4.51 6.44 -11.98
CA PHE A 49 5.63 5.92 -11.20
C PHE A 49 6.81 5.58 -12.12
N MET A 50 8.03 5.86 -11.67
CA MET A 50 9.26 5.69 -12.43
C MET A 50 10.34 5.04 -11.56
N ILE A 51 10.89 3.94 -12.06
CA ILE A 51 12.07 3.25 -11.54
C ILE A 51 13.29 3.83 -12.25
N LEU A 52 14.26 4.33 -11.49
CA LEU A 52 15.58 4.72 -11.99
C LEU A 52 16.58 3.66 -11.57
N THR A 53 17.30 3.05 -12.52
CA THR A 53 18.25 1.95 -12.23
C THR A 53 19.44 1.97 -13.17
N VAL A 54 20.51 1.27 -12.81
CA VAL A 54 21.72 1.13 -13.63
C VAL A 54 21.68 -0.17 -14.44
N LYS A 55 22.28 -0.16 -15.62
CA LYS A 55 22.40 -1.32 -16.51
C LYS A 55 23.05 -2.50 -15.79
N GLY A 56 22.52 -3.69 -16.04
CA GLY A 56 22.97 -4.93 -15.39
C GLY A 56 22.37 -5.19 -14.00
N LYS A 57 21.67 -4.22 -13.40
CA LYS A 57 20.95 -4.47 -12.15
C LYS A 57 19.71 -5.31 -12.41
N GLN A 58 19.63 -6.45 -11.73
CA GLN A 58 18.45 -7.29 -11.73
C GLN A 58 17.48 -6.78 -10.66
N LEU A 59 16.23 -6.54 -11.08
CA LEU A 59 15.11 -6.26 -10.19
C LEU A 59 14.30 -7.56 -10.03
N PRO A 60 13.66 -7.80 -8.88
CA PRO A 60 12.74 -8.92 -8.74
C PRO A 60 11.59 -8.80 -9.77
N SER A 61 10.89 -9.90 -10.03
CA SER A 61 9.61 -9.80 -10.74
C SER A 61 8.61 -9.03 -9.89
N TYR A 62 8.08 -7.93 -10.41
CA TYR A 62 7.06 -7.11 -9.75
C TYR A 62 5.84 -6.94 -10.64
N SER A 63 4.67 -7.21 -10.07
CA SER A 63 3.36 -7.07 -10.73
C SER A 63 2.31 -6.77 -9.67
N VAL A 64 2.31 -5.54 -9.18
CA VAL A 64 1.46 -5.12 -8.07
C VAL A 64 0.13 -4.56 -8.58
N ARG A 65 -0.97 -4.90 -7.92
CA ARG A 65 -2.27 -4.24 -8.11
C ARG A 65 -2.50 -3.27 -6.96
N ALA A 66 -2.76 -2.01 -7.28
CA ALA A 66 -3.02 -0.97 -6.29
C ALA A 66 -4.44 -1.03 -5.70
N ASN A 67 -5.34 -1.78 -6.35
CA ASN A 67 -6.67 -2.09 -5.84
C ASN A 67 -7.20 -3.35 -6.51
N ALA A 68 -8.26 -3.89 -5.94
CA ALA A 68 -8.81 -5.16 -6.35
C ALA A 68 -9.76 -5.07 -7.58
N PHE A 69 -10.12 -3.85 -8.02
CA PHE A 69 -11.02 -3.62 -9.15
C PHE A 69 -10.28 -3.36 -10.47
N VAL A 70 -8.98 -3.07 -10.42
CA VAL A 70 -8.13 -2.94 -11.59
C VAL A 70 -7.49 -4.30 -11.87
N THR A 71 -7.86 -4.89 -13.01
CA THR A 71 -7.37 -6.21 -13.44
C THR A 71 -5.95 -6.14 -14.00
N SER A 72 -5.52 -4.98 -14.49
CA SER A 72 -4.16 -4.76 -14.98
C SER A 72 -3.20 -4.43 -13.83
N PRO A 73 -2.01 -5.05 -13.79
CA PRO A 73 -1.00 -4.65 -12.81
C PRO A 73 -0.53 -3.22 -13.05
N THR A 74 -0.22 -2.54 -11.96
CA THR A 74 0.50 -1.26 -11.97
C THR A 74 1.98 -1.57 -12.12
N THR A 75 2.52 -1.34 -13.31
CA THR A 75 3.94 -1.50 -13.60
C THR A 75 4.58 -0.12 -13.72
N PRO A 76 5.43 0.31 -12.76
CA PRO A 76 6.15 1.56 -12.90
C PRO A 76 6.98 1.59 -14.20
N ASN A 77 7.05 2.76 -14.83
CA ASN A 77 7.95 2.98 -15.96
C ASN A 77 9.40 2.79 -15.51
N LYS A 78 10.29 2.45 -16.44
CA LYS A 78 11.70 2.21 -16.13
C LYS A 78 12.60 3.10 -16.98
N ARG A 79 13.56 3.76 -16.35
CA ARG A 79 14.68 4.44 -17.01
C ARG A 79 15.98 3.79 -16.54
N VAL A 80 16.78 3.34 -17.51
CA VAL A 80 18.04 2.65 -17.26
C VAL A 80 19.19 3.59 -17.64
N PHE A 81 20.17 3.72 -16.75
CA PHE A 81 21.39 4.48 -16.94
C PHE A 81 22.56 3.53 -17.18
N ASP A 82 23.56 3.93 -17.96
CA ASP A 82 24.75 3.09 -18.20
C ASP A 82 25.61 2.97 -16.93
N THR A 83 25.72 4.05 -16.15
CA THR A 83 26.46 4.07 -14.89
C THR A 83 25.66 4.71 -13.76
N TYR A 84 26.06 4.45 -12.51
CA TYR A 84 25.51 5.14 -11.35
C TYR A 84 25.81 6.65 -11.40
N PHE A 85 26.97 7.04 -11.92
CA PHE A 85 27.33 8.46 -12.07
C PHE A 85 26.35 9.22 -12.96
N ASP A 86 25.91 8.62 -14.08
CA ASP A 86 24.91 9.23 -14.95
C ASP A 86 23.54 9.35 -14.28
N LEU A 87 23.16 8.32 -13.51
CA LEU A 87 21.94 8.34 -12.71
C LEU A 87 22.00 9.46 -11.66
N GLU A 88 23.08 9.52 -10.89
CA GLU A 88 23.27 10.53 -9.85
C GLU A 88 23.27 11.94 -10.45
N LYS A 89 24.00 12.15 -11.55
CA LYS A 89 24.01 13.42 -12.27
C LYS A 89 22.59 13.79 -12.71
N PHE A 90 21.86 12.87 -13.31
CA PHE A 90 20.48 13.12 -13.71
C PHE A 90 19.59 13.53 -12.52
N VAL A 91 19.64 12.76 -11.43
CA VAL A 91 18.81 13.04 -10.24
C VAL A 91 19.17 14.39 -9.61
N ARG A 92 20.45 14.66 -9.39
CA ARG A 92 20.90 15.87 -8.67
C ARG A 92 20.90 17.14 -9.51
N THR A 93 21.10 17.04 -10.83
CA THR A 93 21.32 18.22 -11.69
C THR A 93 20.21 18.46 -12.70
N THR A 94 19.46 17.41 -13.08
CA THR A 94 18.42 17.54 -14.11
C THR A 94 17.03 17.60 -13.51
N ILE A 95 16.71 16.72 -12.55
CA ILE A 95 15.34 16.60 -12.05
C ILE A 95 15.09 17.16 -10.66
N ASP A 96 16.12 17.23 -9.80
CA ASP A 96 16.07 17.75 -8.42
C ASP A 96 14.72 17.48 -7.71
N PRO A 97 14.44 16.19 -7.42
CA PRO A 97 13.09 15.77 -7.06
C PRO A 97 12.70 16.26 -5.66
N ARG A 98 11.42 16.61 -5.50
CA ARG A 98 10.85 16.86 -4.16
C ARG A 98 10.71 15.54 -3.41
N ILE A 99 11.35 15.45 -2.26
CA ILE A 99 11.33 14.22 -1.46
C ILE A 99 10.02 14.13 -0.69
N ILE A 100 9.37 12.95 -0.76
CA ILE A 100 8.28 12.54 0.11
C ILE A 100 8.89 11.61 1.17
N PRO A 101 9.16 12.12 2.38
CA PRO A 101 9.89 11.37 3.40
C PRO A 101 9.01 10.33 4.08
N SER A 102 9.66 9.38 4.77
CA SER A 102 9.01 8.30 5.52
C SER A 102 8.21 7.34 4.65
N VAL A 103 7.66 6.29 5.28
CA VAL A 103 6.84 5.28 4.59
C VAL A 103 5.56 5.91 4.05
N THR A 104 5.29 5.65 2.77
CA THR A 104 4.02 5.93 2.11
C THR A 104 3.32 4.64 1.74
N LEU A 105 2.04 4.51 2.07
CA LEU A 105 1.19 3.38 1.70
C LEU A 105 0.26 3.78 0.55
N TYR A 106 0.42 3.14 -0.61
CA TYR A 106 -0.36 3.44 -1.81
C TYR A 106 -1.44 2.39 -2.09
N PHE A 107 -2.68 2.85 -2.31
CA PHE A 107 -3.78 2.04 -2.82
C PHE A 107 -4.81 2.91 -3.55
N GLY A 108 -5.68 2.29 -4.35
CA GLY A 108 -6.85 2.95 -4.96
C GLY A 108 -8.16 2.45 -4.35
N GLN A 109 -9.18 3.31 -4.29
CA GLN A 109 -10.53 2.89 -3.90
C GLN A 109 -11.62 3.80 -4.53
N PRO A 110 -12.34 3.31 -5.56
CA PRO A 110 -13.30 4.14 -6.32
C PRO A 110 -14.58 4.49 -5.56
N TRP A 111 -14.97 3.71 -4.55
CA TRP A 111 -16.19 3.89 -3.74
C TRP A 111 -15.87 4.14 -2.26
N HIS A 112 -14.93 5.04 -2.00
CA HIS A 112 -14.50 5.34 -0.63
C HIS A 112 -15.53 6.17 0.16
N ASP A 113 -16.54 6.73 -0.51
CA ASP A 113 -17.70 7.36 0.11
C ASP A 113 -18.51 6.39 0.98
N ASN A 114 -18.52 5.11 0.60
CA ASN A 114 -19.01 4.03 1.45
C ASN A 114 -17.89 3.56 2.39
N ILE A 115 -18.08 3.70 3.71
CA ILE A 115 -17.05 3.37 4.70
C ILE A 115 -16.66 1.88 4.70
N GLY A 116 -17.58 0.98 4.38
CA GLY A 116 -17.27 -0.45 4.25
C GLY A 116 -16.28 -0.69 3.12
N HIS A 117 -16.57 -0.15 1.94
CA HIS A 117 -15.68 -0.19 0.78
C HIS A 117 -14.33 0.50 1.06
N ALA A 118 -14.34 1.67 1.71
CA ALA A 118 -13.13 2.38 2.10
C ALA A 118 -12.20 1.55 3.01
N LEU A 119 -12.77 0.90 4.02
CA LEU A 119 -12.01 0.11 4.98
C LEU A 119 -11.60 -1.25 4.43
N PHE A 120 -12.53 -2.03 3.88
CA PHE A 120 -12.29 -3.43 3.54
C PHE A 120 -11.58 -3.60 2.20
N ASP A 121 -12.02 -2.93 1.13
CA ASP A 121 -11.41 -3.11 -0.19
C ASP A 121 -10.11 -2.29 -0.35
N GLY A 122 -10.03 -1.16 0.36
CA GLY A 122 -8.91 -0.23 0.30
C GLY A 122 -7.94 -0.37 1.47
N LEU A 123 -8.27 0.26 2.59
CA LEU A 123 -7.33 0.53 3.68
C LEU A 123 -6.78 -0.74 4.34
N TYR A 124 -7.64 -1.73 4.63
CA TYR A 124 -7.22 -2.98 5.26
C TYR A 124 -6.26 -3.74 4.36
N SER A 125 -6.61 -3.92 3.09
CA SER A 125 -5.79 -4.61 2.10
C SER A 125 -4.43 -3.95 1.89
N ALA A 126 -4.40 -2.62 1.86
CA ALA A 126 -3.16 -1.87 1.85
C ALA A 126 -2.35 -2.07 3.15
N TYR A 127 -3.01 -2.07 4.31
CA TYR A 127 -2.33 -2.29 5.58
C TYR A 127 -1.75 -3.70 5.72
N VAL A 128 -2.41 -4.73 5.18
CA VAL A 128 -1.85 -6.09 5.07
C VAL A 128 -0.56 -6.06 4.25
N ALA A 129 -0.54 -5.35 3.12
CA ALA A 129 0.67 -5.17 2.32
C ALA A 129 1.79 -4.50 3.12
N LEU A 130 1.48 -3.53 3.97
CA LEU A 130 2.45 -2.87 4.85
C LEU A 130 2.99 -3.80 5.95
N ILE A 131 2.15 -4.64 6.55
CA ILE A 131 2.57 -5.56 7.63
C ILE A 131 3.63 -6.55 7.14
N ARG A 132 3.60 -6.94 5.86
CA ARG A 132 4.60 -7.83 5.23
C ARG A 132 6.02 -7.27 5.24
N PHE A 133 6.19 -5.97 5.50
CA PHE A 133 7.49 -5.30 5.59
C PHE A 133 7.74 -4.73 6.99
N PRO A 134 7.80 -5.58 8.05
CA PRO A 134 8.01 -5.12 9.41
C PRO A 134 9.36 -4.39 9.56
N PRO A 135 9.48 -3.44 10.50
CA PRO A 135 8.48 -3.00 11.49
C PRO A 135 7.62 -1.81 11.01
N ARG A 136 7.56 -1.50 9.71
CA ARG A 136 7.00 -0.22 9.19
C ARG A 136 5.59 0.11 9.65
N HIS A 137 4.73 -0.90 9.80
CA HIS A 137 3.35 -0.75 10.27
C HIS A 137 3.23 -0.26 11.74
N LEU A 138 4.31 -0.32 12.53
CA LEU A 138 4.36 0.16 13.91
C LEU A 138 4.56 1.68 14.02
N HIS A 139 5.06 2.32 12.95
CA HIS A 139 5.33 3.75 12.93
C HIS A 139 4.21 4.54 12.21
N PRO A 140 4.15 5.87 12.37
CA PRO A 140 3.35 6.72 11.49
C PRO A 140 3.78 6.56 10.03
N PHE A 141 2.82 6.53 9.12
CA PHE A 141 3.04 6.48 7.67
C PHE A 141 2.05 7.39 6.95
N ARG A 142 2.38 7.77 5.73
CA ARG A 142 1.52 8.60 4.89
C ARG A 142 0.64 7.70 4.03
N ILE A 143 -0.59 8.12 3.78
CA ILE A 143 -1.45 7.45 2.81
C ILE A 143 -1.37 8.20 1.48
N LEU A 144 -1.12 7.47 0.39
CA LEU A 144 -1.35 7.93 -0.97
C LEU A 144 -2.58 7.18 -1.48
N ALA A 145 -3.70 7.86 -1.67
CA ALA A 145 -4.95 7.20 -2.06
C ALA A 145 -5.42 7.62 -3.45
N GLY A 146 -5.67 6.63 -4.30
CA GLY A 146 -6.41 6.78 -5.55
C GLY A 146 -7.90 6.76 -5.31
N VAL A 147 -8.45 7.88 -4.85
CA VAL A 147 -9.87 8.04 -4.51
C VAL A 147 -10.58 8.95 -5.50
N SER A 148 -11.89 8.76 -5.65
CA SER A 148 -12.75 9.65 -6.41
C SER A 148 -12.89 11.00 -5.68
N ASP A 149 -13.21 12.07 -6.39
CA ASP A 149 -13.53 13.32 -5.71
C ASP A 149 -14.95 13.24 -5.16
N CYS A 150 -15.09 13.52 -3.87
CA CYS A 150 -16.38 13.59 -3.20
C CYS A 150 -16.46 14.83 -2.32
N LYS A 151 -17.68 15.33 -2.10
CA LYS A 151 -17.90 16.55 -1.31
C LYS A 151 -17.79 16.32 0.20
N VAL A 152 -18.17 15.12 0.66
CA VAL A 152 -18.14 14.73 2.07
C VAL A 152 -17.77 13.24 2.15
N CYS A 153 -16.49 12.92 2.31
CA CYS A 153 -16.07 11.55 2.61
C CYS A 153 -15.33 11.48 3.93
N TRP A 154 -16.00 10.93 4.93
CA TRP A 154 -15.39 10.65 6.23
C TRP A 154 -14.21 9.67 6.12
N SER A 155 -14.18 8.84 5.07
CA SER A 155 -13.06 7.94 4.83
C SER A 155 -11.73 8.67 4.67
N GLU A 156 -11.69 9.89 4.13
CA GLU A 156 -10.44 10.64 3.94
C GLU A 156 -9.84 11.05 5.30
N ASP A 157 -10.68 11.48 6.24
CA ASP A 157 -10.27 11.74 7.62
C ASP A 157 -9.80 10.45 8.31
N VAL A 158 -10.54 9.35 8.14
CA VAL A 158 -10.14 8.03 8.65
C VAL A 158 -8.78 7.60 8.10
N TYR A 159 -8.55 7.74 6.79
CA TYR A 159 -7.27 7.44 6.15
C TYR A 159 -6.14 8.30 6.72
N SER A 160 -6.37 9.61 6.77
CA SER A 160 -5.41 10.59 7.29
C SER A 160 -4.98 10.25 8.73
N ARG A 161 -5.95 9.98 9.61
CA ARG A 161 -5.71 9.58 11.01
C ARG A 161 -5.04 8.22 11.11
N PHE A 162 -5.53 7.21 10.38
CA PHE A 162 -4.98 5.87 10.44
C PHE A 162 -3.50 5.82 10.05
N GLY A 163 -3.11 6.58 9.02
CA GLY A 163 -1.70 6.72 8.64
C GLY A 163 -0.88 7.44 9.72
N GLY A 164 -1.40 8.56 10.22
CA GLY A 164 -0.73 9.41 11.22
C GLY A 164 0.21 10.46 10.61
N LEU A 165 0.57 10.35 9.32
CA LEU A 165 1.28 11.41 8.57
C LEU A 165 0.41 12.08 7.49
N GLY A 166 -0.90 11.86 7.54
CA GLY A 166 -1.87 12.46 6.64
C GLY A 166 -2.11 11.68 5.35
N LEU A 167 -2.95 12.28 4.49
CA LEU A 167 -3.41 11.74 3.22
C LEU A 167 -2.95 12.63 2.06
N ILE A 168 -2.40 12.02 1.02
CA ILE A 168 -2.21 12.59 -0.31
C ILE A 168 -3.20 11.90 -1.26
N LYS A 169 -4.05 12.67 -1.94
CA LYS A 169 -4.86 12.12 -3.02
C LYS A 169 -4.02 12.00 -4.29
N ILE A 170 -4.13 10.89 -5.00
CA ILE A 170 -3.33 10.65 -6.22
C ILE A 170 -3.57 11.72 -7.29
N ASN A 171 -4.81 12.23 -7.41
CA ASN A 171 -5.16 13.28 -8.38
C ASN A 171 -4.43 14.61 -8.09
N VAL A 172 -4.24 14.94 -6.82
CA VAL A 172 -3.44 16.09 -6.39
C VAL A 172 -1.98 15.88 -6.77
N LEU A 173 -1.40 14.72 -6.44
CA LEU A 173 -0.02 14.41 -6.80
C LEU A 173 0.18 14.39 -8.33
N THR A 174 -0.77 13.81 -9.08
CA THR A 174 -0.82 13.81 -10.55
C THR A 174 -0.73 15.23 -11.09
N ASN A 175 -1.56 16.15 -10.59
CA ASN A 175 -1.53 17.55 -11.03
C ASN A 175 -0.22 18.25 -10.68
N MET A 176 0.31 18.00 -9.48
CA MET A 176 1.60 18.57 -9.06
C MET A 176 2.78 17.99 -9.85
N SER A 177 2.69 16.74 -10.33
CA SER A 177 3.77 16.03 -11.03
C SER A 177 3.99 16.48 -12.48
N LYS A 178 3.14 17.36 -13.02
CA LYS A 178 3.29 17.91 -14.38
C LYS A 178 4.57 18.74 -14.45
N GLY A 179 5.61 18.19 -15.07
CA GLY A 179 6.94 18.80 -15.14
C GLY A 179 7.71 18.85 -13.80
N ASN A 180 7.22 18.22 -12.74
CA ASN A 180 7.90 18.15 -11.45
C ASN A 180 8.12 16.70 -11.03
N TRP A 181 9.30 16.41 -10.49
CA TRP A 181 9.64 15.09 -9.98
C TRP A 181 9.40 15.02 -8.48
N PHE A 182 8.81 13.92 -8.04
CA PHE A 182 8.71 13.54 -6.64
C PHE A 182 9.47 12.24 -6.41
N MET A 183 10.10 12.09 -5.25
CA MET A 183 10.78 10.86 -4.87
C MET A 183 10.25 10.38 -3.52
N PHE A 184 9.67 9.19 -3.48
CA PHE A 184 9.29 8.54 -2.22
C PHE A 184 10.52 7.90 -1.60
N GLU A 185 10.80 8.23 -0.34
CA GLU A 185 11.86 7.55 0.43
C GLU A 185 11.54 6.06 0.57
N GLU A 186 10.31 5.74 0.98
CA GLU A 186 9.76 4.40 1.01
C GLU A 186 8.29 4.44 0.54
N LEU A 187 7.94 3.53 -0.37
CA LEU A 187 6.55 3.34 -0.80
C LEU A 187 6.19 1.87 -0.82
N VAL A 188 5.10 1.51 -0.15
CA VAL A 188 4.50 0.16 -0.22
C VAL A 188 3.27 0.21 -1.11
N MET A 189 3.20 -0.70 -2.07
CA MET A 189 2.01 -0.92 -2.90
C MET A 189 1.81 -2.41 -3.18
N GLY A 190 0.61 -2.80 -3.60
CA GLY A 190 0.25 -4.19 -3.85
C GLY A 190 -0.70 -4.73 -2.79
N SER A 191 -1.87 -4.09 -2.72
CA SER A 191 -3.05 -4.57 -1.99
C SER A 191 -3.78 -5.69 -2.74
N GLY A 192 -3.42 -5.94 -4.02
CA GLY A 192 -3.84 -7.13 -4.74
C GLY A 192 -5.36 -7.23 -4.86
N THR A 193 -5.86 -8.45 -4.68
CA THR A 193 -7.30 -8.75 -4.47
C THR A 193 -7.64 -8.96 -3.01
N PHE A 194 -6.79 -8.50 -2.08
CA PHE A 194 -7.06 -8.70 -0.66
C PHE A 194 -8.44 -8.13 -0.29
N CYS A 195 -9.16 -8.89 0.54
CA CYS A 195 -10.46 -8.58 1.14
C CYS A 195 -11.67 -8.39 0.24
N GLN A 196 -11.54 -8.37 -1.09
CA GLN A 196 -12.71 -8.53 -1.95
C GLN A 196 -13.42 -9.86 -1.68
N ARG A 197 -12.66 -10.87 -1.27
CA ARG A 197 -13.13 -12.22 -0.97
C ARG A 197 -12.37 -12.77 0.23
N CYS A 198 -13.10 -13.41 1.14
CA CYS A 198 -12.51 -14.24 2.17
C CYS A 198 -12.11 -15.58 1.55
N THR A 199 -10.94 -15.61 0.90
CA THR A 199 -10.37 -16.84 0.31
C THR A 199 -9.59 -17.67 1.32
N GLN A 200 -9.46 -17.18 2.56
CA GLN A 200 -8.74 -17.86 3.63
C GLN A 200 -9.65 -18.81 4.41
N PRO A 201 -9.09 -19.85 5.05
CA PRO A 201 -9.85 -20.74 5.89
C PRO A 201 -10.63 -20.00 6.98
N ASN A 202 -11.74 -20.60 7.43
CA ASN A 202 -12.64 -20.01 8.43
C ASN A 202 -13.21 -18.64 8.05
N LEU A 203 -13.35 -18.33 6.76
CA LEU A 203 -13.83 -17.05 6.25
C LEU A 203 -13.03 -15.86 6.78
N GLN A 204 -11.75 -16.07 7.11
CA GLN A 204 -10.86 -15.02 7.60
C GLN A 204 -10.60 -13.99 6.50
N LEU A 205 -10.35 -12.74 6.90
CA LEU A 205 -9.75 -11.76 6.02
C LEU A 205 -8.31 -12.18 5.69
N PRO A 206 -7.83 -11.97 4.46
CA PRO A 206 -6.42 -12.14 4.09
C PRO A 206 -5.46 -11.47 5.07
N GLY A 207 -4.36 -12.14 5.47
CA GLY A 207 -3.47 -11.65 6.52
C GLY A 207 -3.98 -11.92 7.95
N GLY A 208 -5.23 -12.36 8.12
CA GLY A 208 -5.88 -12.46 9.42
C GLY A 208 -5.30 -13.53 10.36
N VAL A 209 -4.76 -14.63 9.82
CA VAL A 209 -4.19 -15.73 10.61
C VAL A 209 -2.67 -15.60 10.69
N GLU A 210 -2.06 -15.48 9.52
CA GLU A 210 -0.63 -15.57 9.29
C GLU A 210 0.12 -14.27 9.60
N LEU A 211 -0.55 -13.12 9.48
CA LEU A 211 0.00 -11.80 9.82
C LEU A 211 -0.68 -11.14 11.01
N ASP A 212 -1.70 -11.78 11.61
CA ASP A 212 -2.53 -11.21 12.69
C ASP A 212 -3.12 -9.83 12.31
N ALA A 213 -3.32 -9.62 11.00
CA ALA A 213 -3.59 -8.30 10.42
C ALA A 213 -4.89 -7.69 10.93
N SER A 214 -5.93 -8.50 11.15
CA SER A 214 -7.20 -8.07 11.72
C SER A 214 -7.06 -7.49 13.12
N ARG A 215 -6.25 -8.11 13.98
CA ARG A 215 -6.01 -7.58 15.32
C ARG A 215 -5.18 -6.30 15.25
N LEU A 216 -4.13 -6.27 14.43
CA LEU A 216 -3.24 -5.11 14.26
C LEU A 216 -3.97 -3.90 13.67
N PHE A 217 -4.77 -4.12 12.62
CA PHE A 217 -5.56 -3.08 11.97
C PHE A 217 -6.56 -2.45 12.95
N ARG A 218 -7.31 -3.29 13.67
CA ARG A 218 -8.21 -2.83 14.73
C ARG A 218 -7.42 -2.07 15.80
N GLY A 219 -6.31 -2.62 16.28
CA GLY A 219 -5.39 -1.97 17.23
C GLY A 219 -5.09 -0.53 16.84
N ARG A 220 -4.62 -0.36 15.60
CA ARG A 220 -4.26 0.94 15.05
C ARG A 220 -5.45 1.87 14.88
N MET A 221 -6.60 1.38 14.41
CA MET A 221 -7.82 2.20 14.29
C MET A 221 -8.20 2.84 15.62
N TYR A 222 -8.26 2.05 16.69
CA TYR A 222 -8.60 2.56 18.02
C TYR A 222 -7.54 3.57 18.51
N GLN A 223 -6.26 3.21 18.42
CA GLN A 223 -5.16 4.05 18.87
C GLN A 223 -5.15 5.42 18.17
N GLN A 224 -5.22 5.44 16.84
CA GLN A 224 -5.15 6.67 16.04
C GLN A 224 -6.40 7.56 16.19
N HIS A 225 -7.51 7.01 16.65
CA HIS A 225 -8.74 7.77 16.93
C HIS A 225 -8.92 8.09 18.42
N GLY A 226 -7.94 7.78 19.28
CA GLY A 226 -8.02 8.03 20.72
C GLY A 226 -9.13 7.24 21.42
N LEU A 227 -9.54 6.11 20.83
CA LEU A 227 -10.61 5.27 21.36
C LEU A 227 -10.05 4.18 22.26
N VAL A 228 -10.74 3.92 23.36
CA VAL A 228 -10.44 2.78 24.23
C VAL A 228 -10.94 1.50 23.58
N HIS A 229 -10.11 0.45 23.60
CA HIS A 229 -10.54 -0.86 23.14
C HIS A 229 -11.67 -1.41 24.02
N PRO A 230 -12.85 -1.74 23.45
CA PRO A 230 -13.94 -2.33 24.24
C PRO A 230 -13.54 -3.73 24.76
N ILE A 231 -12.65 -4.42 24.03
CA ILE A 231 -12.09 -5.72 24.42
C ILE A 231 -10.61 -5.74 24.04
N VAL A 232 -9.73 -5.82 25.04
CA VAL A 232 -8.28 -5.99 24.82
C VAL A 232 -7.97 -7.47 24.63
N ARG A 233 -7.88 -7.91 23.38
CA ARG A 233 -7.35 -9.24 23.06
C ARG A 233 -5.82 -9.17 23.10
N ARG A 234 -5.22 -9.82 24.11
CA ARG A 234 -3.75 -9.95 24.25
C ARG A 234 -3.17 -11.04 23.36
N LYS A 235 -4.02 -11.98 22.97
CA LYS A 235 -3.73 -13.16 22.15
C LYS A 235 -3.88 -12.85 20.65
N SER A 236 -3.11 -13.51 19.78
CA SER A 236 -3.28 -13.37 18.32
C SER A 236 -4.66 -13.86 17.88
N SER A 237 -5.16 -13.43 16.72
CA SER A 237 -6.44 -13.94 16.18
C SER A 237 -6.43 -15.44 15.87
N SER A 238 -5.26 -16.05 15.79
CA SER A 238 -5.03 -17.46 15.51
C SER A 238 -4.65 -18.29 16.74
N GLU A 239 -4.48 -17.68 17.92
CA GLU A 239 -4.01 -18.39 19.10
C GLU A 239 -4.97 -19.48 19.55
N GLY A 240 -4.44 -20.70 19.73
CA GLY A 240 -5.21 -21.87 20.14
C GLY A 240 -5.94 -22.59 19.01
N ARG A 241 -5.82 -22.12 17.76
CA ARG A 241 -6.36 -22.85 16.60
C ARG A 241 -5.45 -24.01 16.21
N THR A 242 -6.07 -25.14 15.95
CA THR A 242 -5.46 -26.36 15.43
C THR A 242 -5.93 -26.59 13.99
N SER A 243 -5.30 -27.55 13.30
CA SER A 243 -5.75 -27.98 11.97
C SER A 243 -7.19 -28.52 11.97
N ARG A 244 -7.73 -28.90 13.13
CA ARG A 244 -9.13 -29.34 13.28
C ARG A 244 -10.13 -28.19 13.35
N ASP A 245 -9.66 -26.97 13.64
CA ASP A 245 -10.48 -25.75 13.69
C ASP A 245 -10.60 -25.08 12.32
N VAL A 246 -10.01 -25.68 11.27
CA VAL A 246 -10.15 -25.29 9.87
C VAL A 246 -11.48 -25.84 9.34
N LEU A 247 -12.35 -24.96 8.85
CA LEU A 247 -13.65 -25.34 8.29
C LEU A 247 -13.45 -26.38 7.17
N GLN A 248 -13.94 -27.60 7.39
CA GLN A 248 -13.62 -28.78 6.56
C GLN A 248 -14.39 -28.84 5.23
N ALA A 249 -15.42 -28.00 5.02
CA ALA A 249 -16.21 -27.98 3.80
C ALA A 249 -16.64 -26.56 3.40
N TYR A 250 -16.41 -26.21 2.13
CA TYR A 250 -16.95 -25.02 1.48
C TYR A 250 -17.61 -25.40 0.16
N ILE A 251 -18.87 -24.98 -0.03
CA ILE A 251 -19.52 -25.01 -1.34
C ILE A 251 -19.30 -23.63 -1.97
N ILE A 252 -18.47 -23.56 -3.01
CA ILE A 252 -18.23 -22.33 -3.78
C ILE A 252 -18.91 -22.49 -5.13
N ASP A 253 -20.24 -22.37 -5.12
CA ASP A 253 -21.02 -22.16 -6.34
C ASP A 253 -21.43 -20.69 -6.45
N ASN A 254 -20.45 -19.86 -6.80
CA ASN A 254 -20.69 -18.45 -7.07
C ASN A 254 -19.87 -18.01 -8.28
N LYS A 255 -20.58 -17.56 -9.32
CA LYS A 255 -20.04 -17.08 -10.60
C LYS A 255 -18.98 -15.96 -10.46
N ARG A 256 -18.87 -15.34 -9.29
CA ARG A 256 -17.87 -14.29 -9.03
C ARG A 256 -16.47 -14.88 -8.88
N PHE A 257 -16.28 -16.09 -8.31
CA PHE A 257 -14.96 -16.68 -8.06
C PHE A 257 -14.25 -17.10 -9.36
N THR A 258 -13.07 -16.52 -9.62
CA THR A 258 -12.24 -16.86 -10.77
C THR A 258 -11.48 -18.16 -10.53
N SER A 259 -10.83 -18.71 -11.57
CA SER A 259 -9.97 -19.89 -11.44
C SER A 259 -8.81 -19.65 -10.47
N ASN A 260 -8.26 -18.44 -10.44
CA ASN A 260 -7.17 -18.07 -9.52
C ASN A 260 -7.67 -18.00 -8.06
N ASP A 261 -8.86 -17.45 -7.80
CA ASP A 261 -9.42 -17.47 -6.43
C ASP A 261 -9.66 -18.90 -5.95
N ARG A 262 -10.20 -19.76 -6.83
CA ARG A 262 -10.43 -21.18 -6.51
C ARG A 262 -9.12 -21.90 -6.19
N LYS A 263 -8.05 -21.57 -6.93
CA LYS A 263 -6.71 -22.09 -6.63
C LYS A 263 -6.21 -21.63 -5.27
N GLU A 264 -6.28 -20.33 -4.95
CA GLU A 264 -5.85 -19.84 -3.63
C GLU A 264 -6.63 -20.47 -2.47
N ILE A 265 -7.93 -20.68 -2.65
CA ILE A 265 -8.77 -21.35 -1.65
C ILE A 265 -8.31 -22.81 -1.46
N ASN A 266 -8.11 -23.54 -2.56
CA ASN A 266 -7.61 -24.92 -2.50
C ASN A 266 -6.22 -24.99 -1.85
N ASP A 267 -5.32 -24.09 -2.21
CA ASP A 267 -3.96 -24.00 -1.66
C ASP A 267 -3.97 -23.66 -0.16
N ALA A 268 -4.97 -22.93 0.33
CA ALA A 268 -5.08 -22.58 1.75
C ALA A 268 -5.79 -23.65 2.60
N ILE A 269 -6.50 -24.59 1.97
CA ILE A 269 -7.16 -25.73 2.64
C ILE A 269 -6.18 -26.90 2.83
N ASN A 270 -5.31 -27.14 1.85
CA ASN A 270 -4.34 -28.24 1.84
C ASN A 270 -3.11 -27.93 2.68
#